data_AF-A0A377K1Y4-F1
#
_entry.id   AF-A0A377K1Y4-F1
#
_cell.length_a   1.000
_cell.length_b   1.000
_cell.length_c   1.000
_cell.angle_alpha   90.00
_cell.angle_beta   90.00
_cell.angle_gamma   90.00
#
_symmetry.space_group_name_H-M   'P 1'
#
loop_
_entity.id
_entity.type
_entity.pdbx_description
1 polymer ?
#
loop_
_entity_poly.entity_id
_entity_poly.type
_entity_poly.pdbx_seq_one_letter_code
_entity_poly.pdbx_strand_id
1 'polypeptide(L)' 'MAVASTHVVCDPTRTRKLLLNQRELDSLYGRVNREGYTVVALSLYWKNAWCKVKIGVAKGKKQHDKRSDIKETRMAGG' A
#
# COMPACT_ATOMS: atom_id res chain seq x y z
N MET A 1 -16.00 3.40 -17.05
CA MET A 1 -15.98 2.14 -16.27
C MET A 1 -16.64 2.42 -14.92
N ALA A 2 -17.83 1.85 -14.74
CA ALA A 2 -18.72 1.73 -13.56
C ALA A 2 -19.01 2.96 -12.67
N VAL A 3 -20.25 3.45 -12.73
CA VAL A 3 -20.84 4.43 -11.79
C VAL A 3 -21.92 3.72 -10.98
N ALA A 4 -21.88 3.82 -9.65
CA ALA A 4 -22.81 3.17 -8.74
C ALA A 4 -24.23 3.79 -8.73
N SER A 5 -24.40 4.99 -9.28
CA SER A 5 -25.69 5.67 -9.55
C SER A 5 -25.43 6.98 -10.30
N THR A 6 -26.37 7.42 -11.15
CA THR A 6 -26.32 8.70 -11.89
C THR A 6 -26.24 9.94 -10.98
N HIS A 7 -26.50 9.81 -9.67
CA HIS A 7 -26.63 10.93 -8.72
C HIS A 7 -25.55 10.98 -7.62
N VAL A 8 -24.54 10.09 -7.64
CA VAL A 8 -23.49 10.06 -6.60
C VAL A 8 -22.11 10.12 -7.25
N VAL A 9 -21.50 11.30 -7.23
CA VAL A 9 -20.11 11.50 -7.66
C VAL A 9 -19.17 11.00 -6.56
N CYS A 10 -18.67 9.78 -6.71
CA CYS A 10 -17.65 9.22 -5.83
C CYS A 10 -16.28 9.50 -6.44
N ASP A 11 -15.51 10.41 -5.84
CA ASP A 11 -14.13 10.65 -6.28
C ASP A 11 -13.28 9.39 -6.08
N PRO A 12 -12.74 8.79 -7.16
CA PRO A 12 -12.02 7.52 -7.09
C PRO A 12 -10.66 7.65 -6.38
N THR A 13 -10.12 8.87 -6.28
CA THR A 13 -8.83 9.17 -5.65
C THR A 13 -8.94 9.64 -4.20
N ARG A 14 -10.15 9.69 -3.64
CA ARG A 14 -10.38 10.24 -2.30
C ARG A 14 -9.61 9.46 -1.25
N THR A 15 -8.89 10.20 -0.41
CA THR A 15 -8.27 9.66 0.80
C THR A 15 -9.34 9.17 1.78
N ARG A 16 -9.31 7.87 2.10
CA ARG A 16 -10.22 7.25 3.08
C ARG A 16 -9.49 7.06 4.39
N LYS A 17 -10.11 7.48 5.50
CA LYS A 17 -9.58 7.20 6.84
C LYS A 17 -9.72 5.70 7.13
N LEU A 18 -8.62 5.07 7.52
CA LEU A 18 -8.63 3.67 7.96
C LEU A 18 -9.07 3.60 9.42
N LEU A 19 -9.98 2.67 9.72
CA LEU A 19 -10.51 2.42 11.07
C LEU A 19 -9.59 1.45 11.83
N LEU A 20 -8.33 1.82 12.00
CA LEU A 20 -7.37 1.06 12.81
C LEU A 20 -7.51 1.41 14.29
N ASN A 21 -7.06 0.51 15.15
CA ASN A 21 -6.95 0.81 16.57
C ASN A 21 -5.78 1.80 16.82
N GLN A 22 -5.91 2.70 17.81
CA GLN A 22 -4.89 3.71 18.10
C GLN A 22 -3.50 3.10 18.33
N ARG A 23 -3.43 1.99 19.08
CA ARG A 23 -2.16 1.28 19.36
C ARG A 23 -1.49 0.74 18.11
N GLU A 24 -2.27 0.28 17.12
CA GLU A 24 -1.74 -0.20 15.85
C GLU A 24 -1.19 0.96 15.01
N LEU A 25 -1.90 2.08 15.03
CA LEU A 25 -1.49 3.34 14.40
C LEU A 25 -0.16 3.84 14.95
N ASP A 26 -0.01 3.89 16.28
CA ASP A 26 1.24 4.34 16.92
C ASP A 26 2.41 3.40 16.59
N SER A 27 2.17 2.09 16.55
CA SER A 27 3.19 1.10 16.17
C SER A 27 3.63 1.27 14.72
N LEU A 28 2.68 1.42 13.80
CA LEU A 28 2.96 1.66 12.38
C LEU A 28 3.68 2.98 12.17
N TYR A 29 3.24 4.04 12.84
CA TYR A 29 3.86 5.36 12.78
C TYR A 29 5.31 5.32 13.26
N GLY A 30 5.58 4.60 14.35
CA GLY A 30 6.94 4.38 14.85
C GLY A 30 7.85 3.66 13.85
N ARG A 31 7.35 2.61 13.19
CA ARG A 31 8.10 1.85 12.17
C ARG A 31 8.37 2.67 10.90
N VAL A 32 7.38 3.44 10.44
CA VAL A 32 7.54 4.32 9.27
C VAL A 32 8.58 5.40 9.56
N ASN A 33 8.52 6.04 10.73
CA ASN A 33 9.37 7.18 11.06
C ASN A 33 10.80 6.78 11.45
N ARG A 34 11.01 5.67 12.18
CA ARG A 34 12.36 5.26 12.63
C ARG A 34 13.15 4.49 11.58
N GLU A 35 12.49 3.58 10.86
CA GLU A 35 13.19 2.54 10.09
C GLU A 35 13.03 2.74 8.57
N GLY A 36 12.32 3.79 8.15
CA GLY A 36 12.08 4.13 6.74
C GLY A 36 11.18 3.12 6.03
N TYR A 37 10.31 2.45 6.79
CA TYR A 37 9.32 1.54 6.20
C TYR A 37 8.17 2.30 5.54
N THR A 38 7.56 1.70 4.53
CA THR A 38 6.38 2.21 3.83
C THR A 38 5.21 1.25 4.05
N VAL A 39 4.04 1.79 4.37
CA VAL A 39 2.81 1.01 4.49
C VAL A 39 2.17 0.87 3.11
N VAL A 40 1.86 -0.36 2.72
CA VAL A 40 1.25 -0.69 1.42
C VAL A 40 -0.01 -1.52 1.62
N ALA A 41 -1.02 -1.30 0.80
CA ALA A 41 -2.21 -2.14 0.79
C ALA A 41 -1.89 -3.45 0.05
N LEU A 42 -2.11 -4.59 0.71
CA LEU A 42 -1.87 -5.92 0.15
C LEU A 42 -3.13 -6.48 -0.49
N SER A 43 -4.27 -6.35 0.18
CA SER A 43 -5.54 -6.83 -0.34
C SER A 43 -6.72 -6.09 0.26
N LEU A 44 -7.79 -5.99 -0.51
CA LEU A 44 -9.11 -5.56 -0.05
C LEU A 44 -9.99 -6.81 0.03
N TYR A 45 -10.70 -6.98 1.13
CA TYR A 45 -11.60 -8.11 1.32
C TYR A 45 -12.88 -7.67 2.00
N TRP A 46 -13.99 -8.27 1.59
CA TRP A 46 -15.28 -8.01 2.21
C TRP A 46 -15.41 -8.85 3.47
N LYS A 47 -15.79 -8.22 4.57
CA LYS A 47 -16.18 -8.90 5.81
C LYS A 47 -17.54 -8.33 6.23
N ASN A 48 -18.56 -9.17 6.16
CA ASN A 48 -19.96 -8.80 6.37
C ASN A 48 -20.34 -7.67 5.37
N ALA A 49 -20.85 -6.55 5.87
CA ALA A 49 -21.20 -5.39 5.04
C ALA A 49 -20.03 -4.42 4.78
N TRP A 50 -18.82 -4.72 5.27
CA TRP A 50 -17.71 -3.76 5.33
C TRP A 50 -16.52 -4.25 4.50
N CYS A 51 -15.95 -3.36 3.69
CA CYS A 51 -14.70 -3.64 2.98
C CYS A 51 -13.51 -3.35 3.91
N LYS A 52 -12.67 -4.36 4.14
CA LYS A 52 -11.48 -4.28 4.96
C LYS A 52 -10.23 -4.28 4.08
N VAL A 53 -9.26 -3.45 4.45
CA VAL A 53 -7.94 -3.43 3.82
C VAL A 53 -6.98 -4.22 4.70
N LYS A 54 -6.24 -5.15 4.10
CA LYS A 54 -5.03 -5.73 4.68
C LYS A 54 -3.86 -4.84 4.27
N ILE A 55 -3.17 -4.26 5.26
CA ILE A 55 -1.96 -3.47 5.04
C ILE A 55 -0.72 -4.27 5.43
N GLY A 56 0.36 -4.06 4.69
CA GLY A 56 1.68 -4.61 4.96
C GLY A 56 2.70 -3.48 5.13
N VAL A 57 3.79 -3.78 5.84
CA VAL A 57 4.91 -2.86 6.02
C VAL A 57 6.07 -3.37 5.17
N ALA A 58 6.51 -2.57 4.20
CA ALA A 58 7.59 -2.94 3.28
C ALA A 58 8.75 -1.94 3.40
N LYS A 59 9.98 -2.42 3.32
CA LYS A 59 11.16 -1.55 3.21
C LYS A 59 11.41 -1.29 1.73
N GLY A 60 11.41 -0.03 1.31
CA GLY A 60 11.80 0.29 -0.07
C GLY A 60 13.22 -0.20 -0.35
N LYS A 61 13.44 -0.97 -1.43
CA LYS A 61 14.80 -1.25 -1.94
C LYS A 61 15.47 0.09 -2.25
N LYS A 62 16.65 0.34 -1.69
CA LYS A 62 17.47 1.54 -1.99
C LYS A 62 17.70 1.59 -3.51
N GLN A 63 17.67 2.77 -4.12
CA GLN A 63 17.85 2.93 -5.57
C GLN A 63 19.15 2.29 -6.10
N HIS A 64 20.16 2.14 -5.23
CA HIS A 64 21.42 1.46 -5.55
C HIS A 64 21.22 -0.02 -5.94
N ASP A 65 20.31 -0.74 -5.26
CA ASP A 65 20.03 -2.16 -5.52
C ASP A 65 19.35 -2.38 -6.88
N LYS A 66 18.47 -1.45 -7.29
CA LYS A 66 17.77 -1.54 -8.58
C LYS A 66 18.74 -1.52 -9.76
N ARG A 67 19.87 -0.80 -9.65
CA ARG A 67 20.84 -0.69 -10.74
C ARG A 67 21.60 -2.00 -10.95
N SER A 68 21.82 -2.78 -9.88
CA SER A 68 22.43 -4.10 -9.93
C SER A 68 21.44 -5.16 -10.48
N ASP A 69 20.20 -5.18 -9.98
CA ASP A 69 19.12 -6.08 -10.45
C ASP A 69 18.83 -5.91 -11.96
N ILE A 70 18.74 -4.66 -12.45
CA ILE A 70 18.51 -4.37 -13.87
C ILE A 70 19.70 -4.85 -14.73
N LYS A 71 20.92 -4.74 -14.20
CA LYS A 71 22.13 -5.22 -14.89
C LYS A 71 22.12 -6.73 -14.98
N GLU A 72 21.84 -7.44 -13.89
CA GLU A 72 21.82 -8.91 -13.87
C GLU A 72 20.76 -9.48 -14.82
N THR A 73 19.55 -8.93 -14.79
CA THR A 73 18.45 -9.37 -15.68
C THR A 73 18.77 -9.14 -17.16
N ARG A 74 19.53 -8.08 -17.50
CA ARG A 74 19.88 -7.76 -18.89
C ARG A 74 21.03 -8.61 -19.45
N MET A 75 21.86 -9.21 -18.60
CA MET A 75 23.05 -9.96 -19.01
C MET A 75 22.84 -11.48 -19.06
N ALA A 76 21.71 -12.00 -18.54
CA ALA A 76 21.37 -13.43 -18.57
C ALA A 76 20.59 -13.87 -19.83
N GLY A 77 20.42 -12.97 -20.81
CA GLY A 77 19.69 -13.23 -22.07
C GLY A 77 20.58 -13.23 -23.31
N GLY A 78 21.85 -13.62 -23.18
CA GLY A 78 22.82 -13.76 -24.28
C GLY A 78 23.30 -15.19 -24.43
#